data_AF-A0A2G1DEN4-F1
#
_entry.id   AF-A0A2G1DEN4-F1
#
_cell.length_a   1.000
_cell.length_b   1.000
_cell.length_c   1.000
_cell.angle_alpha   90.00
_cell.angle_beta   90.00
_cell.angle_gamma   90.00
#
_symmetry.space_group_name_H-M   'P 1'
#
loop_
_entity.id
_entity.type
_entity.pdbx_description
1 polymer ?
#
loop_
_entity_poly.entity_id
_entity_poly.type
_entity_poly.pdbx_seq_one_letter_code
_entity_poly.pdbx_strand_id
1 'polypeptide(L)' 'MKTISRVFSFYYDGFKNLKVGKSLWKIVIIKLLVIFVVLNYFVYDKNLNTEYKTIKEKQDFIFTNLTKGK' A
#
# COMPACT_ATOMS: atom_id res chain seq x y z
N MET A 1 20.73 23.85 15.33
CA MET A 1 20.34 23.09 14.11
C MET A 1 21.50 22.31 13.46
N LYS A 2 22.53 21.85 14.18
CA LYS A 2 23.66 21.09 13.59
C LYS A 2 23.67 19.61 13.96
N THR A 3 23.04 19.25 15.08
CA THR A 3 22.96 17.87 15.60
C THR A 3 22.07 16.98 14.75
N ILE A 4 20.88 17.45 14.36
CA ILE A 4 19.95 16.68 13.51
C ILE A 4 20.59 16.32 12.16
N SER A 5 21.26 17.28 11.53
CA SER A 5 21.98 17.05 10.27
C SER A 5 23.10 16.01 10.41
N ARG A 6 23.86 16.05 11.52
CA ARG A 6 24.91 15.08 11.81
C ARG A 6 24.37 13.68 12.09
N VAL A 7 23.26 13.57 12.81
CA VAL A 7 22.59 12.29 13.06
C VAL A 7 22.08 11.71 11.73
N PHE A 8 21.44 12.52 10.89
CA PHE A 8 20.99 12.09 9.56
C PHE A 8 22.15 11.62 8.68
N SER A 9 23.25 12.37 8.59
CA SER A 9 24.40 11.99 7.78
C SER A 9 25.03 10.69 8.28
N PHE A 10 25.11 10.47 9.60
CA PHE A 10 25.62 9.22 10.17
C PHE A 10 24.76 8.00 9.76
N TYR A 11 23.43 8.10 9.86
CA TYR A 11 22.54 7.01 9.41
C TYR A 11 22.62 6.78 7.91
N TYR A 12 22.67 7.86 7.12
CA TYR A 12 22.79 7.79 5.67
C TYR A 12 24.12 7.13 5.26
N ASP A 13 25.24 7.55 5.85
CA ASP A 13 26.57 7.01 5.56
C ASP A 13 26.70 5.56 6.05
N GLY A 14 26.13 5.24 7.22
CA GLY A 14 26.02 3.87 7.70
C GLY A 14 25.27 3.00 6.70
N PHE A 15 24.06 3.39 6.31
CA PHE A 15 23.24 2.66 5.34
C PHE A 15 23.93 2.52 3.96
N LYS A 16 24.62 3.57 3.51
CA LYS A 16 25.39 3.56 2.26
C LYS A 16 26.57 2.60 2.32
N ASN A 17 27.20 2.38 3.47
CA ASN A 17 28.33 1.46 3.58
C ASN A 17 27.91 0.01 3.88
N LEU A 18 26.65 -0.23 4.26
CA LEU A 18 26.14 -1.58 4.49
C LEU A 18 25.93 -2.36 3.17
N LYS A 19 26.73 -3.41 2.96
CA LYS A 19 26.55 -4.34 1.81
C LYS A 19 25.32 -5.25 2.01
N VAL A 20 25.19 -5.84 3.19
CA VAL A 20 24.09 -6.76 3.53
C VAL A 20 22.76 -6.01 3.70
N GLY A 21 22.78 -4.87 4.40
CA GLY A 21 21.58 -4.06 4.66
C GLY A 21 20.89 -3.58 3.38
N LYS A 22 21.67 -3.19 2.36
CA LYS A 22 21.13 -2.83 1.03
C LYS A 22 20.46 -4.01 0.34
N SER A 23 21.03 -5.21 0.45
CA SER A 23 20.45 -6.42 -0.13
C SER A 23 19.11 -6.75 0.54
N LEU A 24 19.06 -6.71 1.87
CA LEU A 24 17.82 -6.88 2.63
C LEU A 24 16.76 -5.83 2.27
N TRP A 25 17.14 -4.57 2.12
CA TRP A 25 16.22 -3.51 1.71
C TRP A 25 15.62 -3.74 0.32
N LYS A 26 16.41 -4.28 -0.63
CA LYS A 26 15.87 -4.69 -1.94
C LYS A 26 14.81 -5.77 -1.78
N ILE A 27 15.05 -6.77 -0.93
CA ILE A 27 14.08 -7.84 -0.64
C ILE A 27 12.79 -7.26 -0.05
N VAL A 28 12.89 -6.32 0.90
CA VAL A 28 11.74 -5.65 1.50
C VAL A 28 10.93 -4.89 0.44
N ILE A 29 11.59 -4.11 -0.42
CA ILE A 29 10.93 -3.38 -1.52
C ILE A 29 10.20 -4.34 -2.46
N ILE A 30 10.86 -5.43 -2.87
CA ILE A 30 10.24 -6.45 -3.72
C ILE A 30 9.02 -7.05 -3.03
N LYS A 31 9.12 -7.40 -1.74
CA LYS A 31 8.02 -7.97 -0.98
C LYS A 31 6.84 -7.00 -0.88
N LEU A 32 7.09 -5.71 -0.68
CA LEU A 32 6.07 -4.68 -0.67
C LEU A 32 5.39 -4.52 -2.05
N LEU A 33 6.16 -4.55 -3.14
CA LEU A 33 5.60 -4.53 -4.50
C LEU A 33 4.73 -5.76 -4.76
N VAL A 34 5.19 -6.95 -4.36
CA VAL A 34 4.42 -8.20 -4.50
C VAL A 34 3.12 -8.11 -3.70
N ILE A 35 3.16 -7.66 -2.44
CA ILE A 35 1.94 -7.49 -1.63
C ILE A 35 1.01 -6.47 -2.28
N PHE A 36 1.52 -5.37 -2.81
CA PHE A 36 0.71 -4.36 -3.50
C PHE A 36 0.03 -4.94 -4.75
N VAL A 37 0.76 -5.69 -5.57
CA VAL A 37 0.21 -6.35 -6.77
C VAL A 37 -0.83 -7.41 -6.39
N VAL A 38 -0.54 -8.23 -5.37
CA VAL A 38 -1.48 -9.25 -4.87
C VAL A 38 -2.74 -8.58 -4.31
N LEU A 39 -2.63 -7.55 -3.48
CA LEU A 39 -3.79 -6.81 -2.99
C LEU A 39 -4.55 -6.16 -4.15
N ASN A 40 -3.86 -5.54 -5.11
CA ASN A 40 -4.52 -4.94 -6.27
C ASN A 40 -5.18 -5.98 -7.19
N TYR A 41 -4.66 -7.19 -7.30
CA TYR A 41 -5.31 -8.22 -8.10
C TYR A 41 -6.49 -8.85 -7.32
N PHE A 42 -6.24 -9.31 -6.10
CA PHE A 42 -7.24 -10.07 -5.33
C PHE A 42 -8.28 -9.22 -4.59
N VAL A 43 -7.93 -8.01 -4.15
CA VAL A 43 -8.85 -7.12 -3.40
C VAL A 43 -9.61 -6.19 -4.35
N TYR A 44 -8.99 -5.71 -5.44
CA TYR A 44 -9.64 -4.79 -6.38
C TYR A 44 -10.46 -5.49 -7.49
N ASP A 45 -10.25 -6.76 -7.85
CA ASP A 45 -11.16 -7.46 -8.80
C ASP A 45 -12.58 -7.63 -8.24
N LYS A 46 -12.74 -7.53 -6.91
CA LYS A 46 -14.04 -7.46 -6.23
C LYS A 46 -14.55 -6.02 -6.04
N ASN A 47 -14.22 -5.11 -6.94
CA ASN A 47 -14.80 -3.78 -6.90
C ASN A 47 -16.25 -3.80 -7.38
N LEU A 48 -17.08 -2.96 -6.75
CA LEU A 48 -18.49 -2.71 -7.09
C LEU A 48 -18.77 -2.34 -8.57
N ASN A 49 -17.74 -2.24 -9.42
CA ASN A 49 -17.88 -1.99 -10.85
C ASN A 49 -17.91 -3.29 -11.68
N THR A 50 -17.39 -4.41 -11.18
CA THR A 50 -17.42 -5.71 -11.88
C THR A 50 -18.69 -6.51 -11.56
N GLU A 51 -19.30 -6.34 -10.37
CA GLU A 51 -20.54 -7.03 -10.01
C GLU A 51 -21.84 -6.34 -10.47
N TYR A 52 -21.83 -5.02 -10.69
CA TYR A 52 -23.04 -4.26 -11.03
C TYR A 52 -22.92 -3.63 -12.42
N LYS A 53 -23.78 -4.05 -13.35
CA LYS A 53 -23.77 -3.58 -14.75
C LYS A 53 -24.35 -2.19 -14.90
N THR A 54 -25.24 -1.78 -13.99
CA THR A 54 -25.98 -0.52 -14.09
C THR A 54 -25.69 0.38 -12.89
N ILE A 55 -25.52 1.67 -13.16
CA ILE A 55 -25.30 2.70 -12.12
C ILE A 55 -26.42 2.65 -11.05
N LYS A 56 -27.65 2.36 -11.47
CA LYS A 56 -28.84 2.28 -10.61
C LYS A 56 -28.76 1.12 -9.60
N GLU A 57 -28.34 -0.07 -10.04
CA GLU A 57 -28.16 -1.24 -9.16
C GLU A 57 -27.07 -1.00 -8.12
N LYS A 58 -25.99 -0.32 -8.52
CA LYS A 58 -24.91 0.08 -7.63
C LYS A 58 -25.40 1.08 -6.57
N GLN A 59 -26.21 2.05 -6.97
CA GLN A 59 -26.79 3.04 -6.05
C GLN A 59 -27.72 2.39 -5.02
N ASP A 60 -28.60 1.48 -5.46
CA ASP A 60 -29.54 0.79 -4.57
C ASP A 60 -28.81 -0.13 -3.56
N PHE A 61 -27.74 -0.82 -4.00
CA PHE A 61 -26.91 -1.62 -3.10
C PHE A 61 -26.22 -0.76 -2.04
N ILE A 62 -25.60 0.36 -2.44
CA ILE A 62 -24.94 1.28 -1.51
C ILE A 62 -25.96 1.87 -0.53
N PHE A 63 -27.10 2.33 -1.02
CA PHE A 63 -28.16 2.90 -0.19
C PHE A 63 -28.64 1.91 0.86
N THR A 64 -28.91 0.65 0.46
CA THR A 64 -29.35 -0.41 1.37
C THR A 64 -28.30 -0.76 2.43
N ASN A 65 -27.02 -0.81 2.08
CA ASN A 65 -25.96 -1.13 3.06
C ASN A 65 -25.69 0.04 4.03
N LEU A 66 -25.80 1.29 3.58
CA LEU A 66 -25.64 2.47 4.43
C LEU A 66 -26.85 2.69 5.36
N THR A 67 -28.06 2.30 4.95
CA THR A 67 -29.26 2.40 5.79
C THR A 67 -29.50 1.18 6.68
N LYS A 68 -28.94 0.00 6.36
CA LYS A 68 -28.93 -1.17 7.25
C LYS A 68 -28.06 -1.00 8.50
N GLY A 69 -27.16 -0.02 8.52
CA GLY A 69 -26.44 0.41 9.71
C GLY A 69 -27.32 1.25 10.63
N LYS A 70 -28.35 0.64 11.22
CA LYS A 70 -28.99 1.11 12.46
C LYS A 70 -29.01 -0.03 13.46
#